data_AF-A0A4Q3FXV3-F1
#
_entry.id   AF-A0A4Q3FXV3-F1
#
_cell.length_a   1.000
_cell.length_b   1.000
_cell.length_c   1.000
_cell.angle_alpha   90.00
_cell.angle_beta   90.00
_cell.angle_gamma   90.00
#
_symmetry.space_group_name_H-M   'P 1'
#
loop_
_entity.id
_entity.type
_entity.pdbx_description
1 polymer ?
#
loop_
_entity_poly.entity_id
_entity_poly.type
_entity_poly.pdbx_seq_one_letter_code
_entity_poly.pdbx_strand_id
1 'polypeptide(L)' 'MPSLLLLLLAIALPAVAQADDPAEGSRKIIEQQIEAFLKDDATAAYAFAAPGIRARYPDKDAFFD' A
#
# COMPACT_ATOMS: atom_id res chain seq x y z
N MET A 1 -10.41 -4.25 -47.20
CA MET A 1 -11.00 -3.38 -46.16
C MET A 1 -11.49 -4.08 -44.86
N PRO A 2 -11.17 -5.36 -44.54
CA PRO A 2 -11.52 -5.91 -43.21
C PRO A 2 -10.46 -5.62 -42.13
N SER A 3 -9.21 -5.36 -42.52
CA SER A 3 -8.08 -5.17 -41.60
C SER A 3 -8.18 -3.91 -40.74
N LEU A 4 -8.79 -2.84 -41.26
CA LEU A 4 -8.98 -1.59 -40.52
C LEU A 4 -10.06 -1.75 -39.43
N LEU A 5 -11.08 -2.56 -39.72
CA LEU A 5 -12.18 -2.86 -38.79
C LEU A 5 -11.70 -3.73 -37.62
N LEU A 6 -10.82 -4.70 -37.88
CA LEU A 6 -10.16 -5.51 -36.84
C LEU A 6 -9.25 -4.66 -35.95
N LEU A 7 -8.52 -3.70 -36.52
CA LEU A 7 -7.63 -2.81 -35.76
C LEU A 7 -8.41 -1.88 -34.82
N LEU A 8 -9.54 -1.34 -35.28
CA LEU A 8 -10.41 -0.49 -34.47
C LEU A 8 -11.08 -1.24 -33.32
N LEU A 9 -11.41 -2.52 -33.51
CA LEU A 9 -12.02 -3.36 -32.48
C LEU A 9 -11.04 -3.70 -31.33
N ALA A 10 -9.74 -3.81 -31.65
CA ALA A 10 -8.70 -4.08 -30.66
C ALA A 10 -8.43 -2.90 -29.72
N ILE A 11 -8.70 -1.67 -30.16
CA ILE A 11 -8.50 -0.44 -29.36
C ILE A 11 -9.71 -0.17 -28.44
N ALA A 12 -10.86 -0.77 -28.73
CA ALA A 12 -12.08 -0.62 -27.95
C ALA A 12 -12.16 -1.55 -26.74
N LEU A 13 -11.16 -2.41 -26.51
CA LEU A 13 -11.08 -3.22 -25.30
C LEU A 13 -10.69 -2.29 -24.14
N PRO A 14 -11.59 -2.04 -23.16
CA PRO A 14 -11.19 -1.31 -21.98
C PRO A 14 -10.09 -2.11 -21.30
N ALA A 15 -8.90 -1.53 -21.18
CA ALA A 15 -7.91 -2.07 -20.27
C ALA A 15 -8.54 -2.04 -18.88
N VAL A 16 -8.85 -3.20 -18.33
CA VAL A 16 -9.34 -3.32 -16.95
C VAL A 16 -8.17 -2.93 -16.06
N ALA A 17 -8.07 -1.64 -15.74
CA ALA A 17 -7.21 -1.17 -14.69
C ALA A 17 -7.85 -1.61 -13.38
N GLN A 18 -7.36 -2.72 -12.81
CA GLN A 18 -7.68 -3.05 -11.43
C GLN A 18 -7.10 -1.94 -10.56
N ALA A 19 -7.96 -1.05 -10.08
CA ALA A 19 -7.59 -0.16 -9.00
C ALA A 19 -7.50 -1.02 -7.75
N ASP A 20 -6.30 -1.18 -7.20
CA ASP A 20 -6.12 -1.78 -5.89
C ASP A 20 -7.00 -1.01 -4.89
N ASP A 21 -7.77 -1.74 -4.09
CA ASP A 21 -8.61 -1.13 -3.05
C ASP A 21 -7.70 -0.41 -2.04
N PRO A 22 -7.80 0.92 -1.89
CA PRO A 22 -6.99 1.66 -0.94
C PRO A 22 -7.12 1.13 0.50
N ALA A 23 -8.26 0.52 0.84
CA ALA A 23 -8.46 -0.11 2.13
C ALA A 23 -7.61 -1.37 2.31
N GLU A 24 -7.39 -2.16 1.26
CA GLU A 24 -6.56 -3.37 1.29
C GLU A 24 -5.09 -3.01 1.54
N GLY A 25 -4.57 -2.01 0.83
CA GLY A 25 -3.22 -1.50 1.05
C GLY A 25 -3.01 -0.98 2.48
N SER A 26 -3.98 -0.24 3.01
CA SER A 26 -3.95 0.27 4.38
C SER A 26 -3.98 -0.86 5.41
N ARG A 27 -4.84 -1.87 5.21
CA ARG A 27 -4.91 -3.06 6.08
C ARG A 27 -3.56 -3.77 6.15
N LYS A 28 -2.91 -3.99 5.00
CA LYS A 28 -1.62 -4.69 4.94
C LYS A 28 -0.53 -3.96 5.74
N ILE A 29 -0.48 -2.63 5.68
CA ILE A 29 0.48 -1.83 6.47
C ILE A 29 0.22 -2.00 7.97
N ILE A 30 -1.05 -1.96 8.39
CA ILE A 30 -1.42 -2.14 9.81
C ILE A 30 -1.04 -3.55 10.29
N GLU A 31 -1.31 -4.58 9.50
CA GLU A 31 -0.95 -5.96 9.81
C GLU A 31 0.57 -6.12 9.99
N GLN A 32 1.37 -5.54 9.09
CA GLN A 32 2.83 -5.56 9.19
C GLN A 32 3.34 -4.80 10.41
N GLN A 33 2.72 -3.68 10.75
CA GLN A 33 3.07 -2.90 11.93
C GLN A 33 2.77 -3.68 13.23
N ILE A 34 1.61 -4.35 13.30
CA ILE A 34 1.23 -5.22 14.43
C ILE A 34 2.20 -6.40 14.54
N GLU A 35 2.55 -7.04 13.43
CA GLU A 35 3.50 -8.16 13.42
C GLU A 35 4.87 -7.74 13.97
N ALA A 36 5.34 -6.54 13.62
CA ALA A 36 6.58 -6.00 14.16
C ALA A 36 6.49 -5.73 15.68
N PHE A 37 5.37 -5.18 16.17
CA PHE A 37 5.12 -5.04 17.61
C PHE A 37 5.15 -6.38 18.34
N LEU A 38 4.49 -7.42 17.80
CA LEU A 38 4.46 -8.76 18.40
C LEU A 38 5.83 -9.45 18.43
N LYS A 39 6.79 -8.96 17.64
CA LYS A 39 8.16 -9.47 17.55
C LYS A 39 9.17 -8.60 18.30
N ASP A 40 8.72 -7.60 19.05
CA ASP A 40 9.58 -6.61 19.72
C ASP A 40 10.51 -5.87 18.72
N ASP A 41 10.10 -5.72 17.46
CA ASP A 41 10.87 -5.04 16.42
C ASP A 41 10.44 -3.58 16.27
N ALA A 42 10.98 -2.73 17.15
CA ALA A 42 10.72 -1.29 17.13
C ALA A 42 11.11 -0.61 15.82
N THR A 43 12.16 -1.10 15.17
CA THR A 43 12.64 -0.49 13.92
C THR A 43 11.65 -0.75 12.79
N ALA A 44 11.19 -2.00 12.64
CA ALA A 44 10.19 -2.34 11.64
C ALA A 44 8.82 -1.69 11.96
N ALA A 45 8.37 -1.70 13.21
CA ALA A 45 7.10 -1.10 13.59
C ALA A 45 7.08 0.41 13.30
N TYR A 46 8.17 1.12 13.62
CA TYR A 46 8.29 2.54 13.33
C TYR A 46 8.40 2.83 11.82
N ALA A 47 8.98 1.91 11.04
CA ALA A 47 9.04 2.05 9.58
C ALA A 47 7.65 2.16 8.94
N PHE A 48 6.65 1.45 9.48
CA PHE A 48 5.26 1.52 9.03
C PHE A 48 4.46 2.69 9.61
N ALA A 49 5.00 3.45 10.57
CA ALA A 49 4.30 4.54 11.23
C ALA A 49 3.95 5.68 10.25
N ALA A 50 2.69 6.14 10.32
CA ALA A 50 2.19 7.25 9.51
C ALA A 50 2.94 8.57 9.82
N PRO A 51 3.00 9.53 8.88
CA PRO A 51 3.73 10.78 9.08
C PRO A 51 3.35 11.56 10.35
N GLY A 52 2.07 11.59 10.72
CA GLY A 52 1.61 12.26 11.95
C GLY A 52 2.12 11.59 13.22
N ILE A 53 2.30 10.27 13.22
CA ILE A 53 2.90 9.53 14.34
C ILE A 53 4.39 9.84 14.43
N ARG A 54 5.12 9.82 13.31
CA ARG A 54 6.55 10.16 13.26
C ARG A 54 6.82 11.61 13.71
N ALA A 55 5.91 12.53 13.41
CA ALA A 55 6.00 13.91 13.88
C ALA A 55 5.79 14.02 15.40
N ARG A 56 4.92 13.20 15.97
CA ARG A 56 4.64 13.19 17.42
C ARG A 56 5.70 12.42 18.22
N TYR A 57 6.23 11.35 17.65
CA TYR A 57 7.25 10.48 18.22
C TYR A 57 8.42 10.40 17.24
N PRO A 58 9.36 11.37 17.26
CA PRO A 58 10.51 11.38 16.36
C PRO A 58 11.52 10.27 16.67
N ASP A 59 11.47 9.75 17.88
CA ASP A 59 12.28 8.63 18.36
C ASP A 59 11.47 7.33 18.25
N LYS A 60 12.08 6.30 17.66
CA LYS A 60 11.44 4.99 17.44
C LYS A 60 11.22 4.21 18.72
N ASP A 61 12.08 4.37 19.72
CA ASP A 61 11.99 3.67 21.00
C ASP A 61 10.88 4.33 21.83
N ALA A 62 10.78 5.67 21.82
CA ALA A 62 9.66 6.39 22.47
C ALA A 62 8.28 6.14 21.83
N PHE A 63 8.23 5.68 20.58
CA PHE A 63 7.00 5.20 19.94
C PHE A 63 6.64 3.76 20.37
N PHE A 64 7.64 2.98 20.76
CA PHE A 64 7.52 1.55 21.02
C PHE A 64 7.31 1.21 22.50
N ASP A 65 7.68 2.13 23.39
CA ASP A 65 7.39 2.11 24.83
C ASP A 65 5.89 2.29 25.15
#